data_AF-A0A2N2E2X4-F1
#
_entry.id   AF-A0A2N2E2X4-F1
#
_cell.length_a   1.000
_cell.length_b   1.000
_cell.length_c   1.000
_cell.angle_alpha   90.00
_cell.angle_beta   90.00
_cell.angle_gamma   90.00
#
_symmetry.space_group_name_H-M   'P 1'
#
loop_
_entity.id
_entity.type
_entity.pdbx_description
1 polymer ?
#
loop_
_entity_poly.entity_id
_entity_poly.type
_entity_poly.pdbx_seq_one_letter_code
_entity_poly.pdbx_strand_id
1 'polypeptide(L)'
;MFQYKPAICYSGYRNGQSPITQTYPSDEEVLEDLVLLSKHFEYIRMYDISKHAESVLRVITEHQLPLKVMLGIEPKGEISNPNCPWGGVYSEEELLRHKTSNITQLDQVALLANRYKDIVLAVSIGNENTAHWHPNKMSPETLVEHAKILKSKTDLPITFCEGAYEWRNQGVELAKIVDFISIHVYPLWQRVPYSEAVELTINQYHETKEAFPDKPVIFTEFGWTTSATENMDITETNVDYQKGYLDQMIAWSRKNEVTMFIFEAFDEPWKGGTNPLEAEKHWGIYDVNRKGKPWISQQ
;
A
#
# COMPACT_ATOMS: atom_id res chain seq x y z
N MET A 1 13.42 -4.07 15.37
CA MET A 1 12.26 -3.21 15.64
C MET A 1 12.16 -2.22 14.51
N PHE A 2 10.97 -2.08 13.92
CA PHE A 2 10.70 -1.13 12.84
C PHE A 2 10.78 0.29 13.42
N GLN A 3 11.80 1.08 13.06
CA GLN A 3 11.97 2.43 13.61
C GLN A 3 10.95 3.38 12.95
N TYR A 4 10.35 4.26 13.76
CA TYR A 4 9.51 5.33 13.26
C TYR A 4 10.27 6.21 12.27
N LYS A 5 9.70 6.38 11.07
CA LYS A 5 10.19 7.27 10.02
C LYS A 5 9.02 7.79 9.17
N PRO A 6 9.13 9.00 8.59
CA PRO A 6 8.17 9.47 7.60
C PRO A 6 8.13 8.54 6.39
N ALA A 7 6.92 8.12 5.99
CA ALA A 7 6.72 7.07 5.01
C ALA A 7 5.61 7.41 4.00
N ILE A 8 5.72 6.89 2.78
CA ILE A 8 4.76 7.14 1.69
C ILE A 8 4.63 5.95 0.74
N CYS A 9 3.42 5.70 0.23
CA CYS A 9 3.18 4.75 -0.86
C CYS A 9 3.62 5.34 -2.19
N TYR A 10 4.36 4.57 -2.98
CA TYR A 10 4.96 5.05 -4.22
C TYR A 10 4.78 4.07 -5.38
N SER A 11 4.17 4.62 -6.43
CA SER A 11 4.26 4.19 -7.81
C SER A 11 4.52 5.43 -8.67
N GLY A 12 5.42 5.31 -9.64
CA GLY A 12 5.89 6.45 -10.45
C GLY A 12 5.17 6.63 -11.78
N TYR A 13 4.05 5.94 -12.03
CA TYR A 13 3.43 5.91 -13.36
C TYR A 13 2.93 7.30 -13.79
N ARG A 14 3.36 7.75 -14.97
CA ARG A 14 2.94 9.02 -15.61
C ARG A 14 1.78 8.78 -16.59
N ASN A 15 1.29 9.87 -17.20
CA ASN A 15 0.31 9.77 -18.29
C ASN A 15 0.79 8.81 -19.39
N GLY A 16 -0.06 7.83 -19.73
CA GLY A 16 0.24 6.81 -20.74
C GLY A 16 1.07 5.61 -20.23
N GLN A 17 1.50 5.65 -18.96
CA GLN A 17 2.20 4.55 -18.29
C GLN A 17 1.23 3.79 -17.39
N SER A 18 1.44 2.48 -17.24
CA SER A 18 0.60 1.63 -16.40
C SER A 18 1.26 0.27 -16.17
N PRO A 19 1.08 -0.35 -14.99
CA PRO A 19 1.44 -1.76 -14.78
C PRO A 19 0.64 -2.70 -15.69
N ILE A 20 -0.60 -2.32 -16.06
CA ILE A 20 -1.50 -3.13 -16.90
C ILE A 20 -0.96 -3.24 -18.32
N THR A 21 -0.56 -2.11 -18.92
CA THR A 21 0.04 -2.08 -20.27
C THR A 21 1.54 -2.36 -20.25
N GLN A 22 2.12 -2.59 -19.06
CA GLN A 22 3.55 -2.77 -18.83
C GLN A 22 4.41 -1.65 -19.44
N THR A 23 3.86 -0.45 -19.49
CA THR A 23 4.58 0.76 -19.87
C THR A 23 5.05 1.42 -18.58
N TYR A 24 6.33 1.26 -18.26
CA TYR A 24 6.93 1.66 -16.99
C TYR A 24 7.64 3.02 -17.10
N PRO A 25 7.79 3.77 -15.99
CA PRO A 25 8.65 4.94 -15.94
C PRO A 25 10.11 4.63 -16.32
N SER A 26 10.80 5.58 -16.94
CA SER A 26 12.25 5.47 -17.19
C SER A 26 13.06 5.66 -15.90
N ASP A 27 14.35 5.31 -15.92
CA ASP A 27 15.24 5.52 -14.77
C ASP A 27 15.37 7.00 -14.40
N GLU A 28 15.36 7.89 -15.39
CA GLU A 28 15.38 9.33 -15.18
C GLU A 28 14.10 9.82 -14.49
N GLU A 29 12.94 9.32 -14.91
CA GLU A 29 11.66 9.63 -14.26
C GLU A 29 11.61 9.08 -12.82
N VAL A 30 12.11 7.86 -12.62
CA VAL A 30 12.24 7.25 -11.29
C VAL A 30 13.18 8.07 -10.41
N LEU A 31 14.33 8.50 -10.92
CA LEU A 31 15.27 9.32 -10.18
C LEU A 31 14.67 10.68 -9.81
N GLU A 32 13.96 11.34 -10.73
CA GLU A 32 13.25 12.60 -10.48
C GLU A 32 12.30 12.45 -9.28
N ASP A 33 11.46 11.41 -9.32
CA ASP A 33 10.47 11.14 -8.28
C ASP A 33 11.15 10.83 -6.94
N LEU A 34 12.17 9.97 -6.90
CA LEU A 34 12.84 9.58 -5.66
C LEU A 34 13.66 10.73 -5.04
N VAL A 35 14.27 11.60 -5.84
CA VAL A 35 14.92 12.83 -5.36
C VAL A 35 13.91 13.79 -4.77
N LEU A 36 12.70 13.87 -5.33
CA LEU A 36 11.63 14.68 -4.78
C LEU A 36 11.14 14.12 -3.43
N LEU A 37 10.90 12.81 -3.35
CA LEU A 37 10.39 12.15 -2.15
C LEU A 37 11.40 12.11 -1.00
N SER A 38 12.68 11.88 -1.28
CA SER A 38 13.76 11.79 -0.26
C SER A 38 14.00 13.07 0.53
N LYS A 39 13.41 14.20 0.14
CA LYS A 39 13.43 15.45 0.91
C LYS A 39 12.55 15.41 2.16
N HIS A 40 11.50 14.58 2.14
CA HIS A 40 10.44 14.57 3.16
C HIS A 40 10.18 13.17 3.74
N PHE A 41 10.58 12.12 3.02
CA PHE A 41 10.33 10.73 3.38
C PHE A 41 11.63 9.94 3.46
N GLU A 42 11.67 8.97 4.37
CA GLU A 42 12.77 8.01 4.47
C GLU A 42 12.33 6.61 4.04
N TYR A 43 11.03 6.27 4.15
CA TYR A 43 10.49 4.99 3.71
C TYR A 43 9.50 5.16 2.56
N ILE A 44 9.60 4.28 1.56
CA ILE A 44 8.62 4.12 0.50
C ILE A 44 8.04 2.71 0.50
N ARG A 45 6.76 2.56 0.13
CA ARG A 45 6.12 1.26 -0.08
C ARG A 45 5.79 1.06 -1.56
N MET A 46 6.13 -0.11 -2.07
CA MET A 46 5.78 -0.56 -3.41
C MET A 46 4.88 -1.80 -3.35
N TYR A 47 4.10 -2.01 -4.41
CA TYR A 47 2.99 -2.97 -4.43
C TYR A 47 3.30 -4.26 -5.18
N ASP A 48 4.32 -4.25 -6.02
CA ASP A 48 4.64 -5.36 -6.90
C ASP A 48 6.15 -5.56 -7.09
N ILE A 49 6.47 -6.55 -7.92
CA ILE A 49 7.81 -6.96 -8.35
C ILE A 49 8.03 -6.71 -9.84
N SER A 50 7.37 -5.70 -10.39
CA SER A 50 7.49 -5.34 -11.80
C SER A 50 8.87 -4.76 -12.13
N LYS A 51 9.12 -4.53 -13.42
CA LYS A 51 10.33 -3.80 -13.86
C LYS A 51 10.44 -2.41 -13.23
N HIS A 52 9.32 -1.79 -12.88
CA HIS A 52 9.34 -0.52 -12.17
C HIS A 52 9.92 -0.70 -10.74
N ALA A 53 9.46 -1.69 -9.98
CA ALA A 53 10.02 -2.00 -8.66
C ALA A 53 11.53 -2.33 -8.71
N GLU A 54 11.96 -3.12 -9.71
CA GLU A 54 13.38 -3.38 -9.93
C GLU A 54 14.18 -2.11 -10.23
N SER A 55 13.63 -1.20 -11.05
CA SER A 55 14.28 0.06 -11.42
C SER A 55 14.38 1.00 -10.22
N VAL A 56 13.35 1.06 -9.37
CA VAL A 56 13.38 1.85 -8.13
C VAL A 56 14.49 1.39 -7.19
N LEU A 57 14.58 0.09 -6.90
CA LEU A 57 15.63 -0.44 -6.03
C LEU A 57 17.03 -0.18 -6.59
N ARG A 58 17.19 -0.36 -7.90
CA ARG A 58 18.44 -0.08 -8.59
C ARG A 58 18.81 1.40 -8.52
N VAL A 59 17.90 2.31 -8.85
CA VAL A 59 18.15 3.76 -8.83
C VAL A 59 18.46 4.25 -7.41
N ILE A 60 17.76 3.78 -6.39
CA ILE A 60 18.10 4.10 -4.98
C ILE A 60 19.54 3.69 -4.68
N THR A 61 19.95 2.49 -5.10
CA THR A 61 21.29 1.95 -4.85
C THR A 61 22.36 2.71 -5.63
N GLU A 62 22.18 2.90 -6.93
CA GLU A 62 23.14 3.56 -7.83
C GLU A 62 23.37 5.03 -7.45
N HIS A 63 22.31 5.72 -7.02
CA HIS A 63 22.37 7.13 -6.64
C HIS A 63 22.49 7.35 -5.12
N GLN A 64 22.59 6.27 -4.32
CA GLN A 64 22.74 6.31 -2.86
C GLN A 64 21.68 7.19 -2.18
N LEU A 65 20.43 7.08 -2.64
CA LEU A 65 19.33 7.87 -2.07
C LEU A 65 19.01 7.39 -0.66
N PRO A 66 18.68 8.28 0.29
CA PRO A 66 18.43 7.93 1.69
C PRO A 66 17.01 7.37 1.89
N LEU A 67 16.60 6.45 1.02
CA LEU A 67 15.29 5.82 1.02
C LEU A 67 15.42 4.33 1.31
N LYS A 68 14.51 3.81 2.13
CA LYS A 68 14.29 2.37 2.30
C LYS A 68 12.95 1.95 1.73
N VAL A 69 12.86 0.71 1.29
CA VAL A 69 11.70 0.20 0.55
C VAL A 69 11.03 -0.93 1.31
N MET A 70 9.73 -0.82 1.52
CA MET A 70 8.86 -1.96 1.79
C MET A 70 8.35 -2.49 0.46
N LEU A 71 8.74 -3.72 0.11
CA LEU A 71 8.31 -4.38 -1.13
C LEU A 71 7.04 -5.19 -0.90
N GLY A 72 6.18 -5.28 -1.91
CA GLY A 72 4.97 -6.09 -1.88
C GLY A 72 4.86 -6.95 -3.12
N ILE A 73 3.86 -7.83 -3.10
CA ILE A 73 3.36 -8.51 -4.28
C ILE A 73 1.86 -8.26 -4.38
N GLU A 74 1.33 -8.32 -5.60
CA GLU A 74 -0.10 -8.29 -5.91
C GLU A 74 -0.52 -9.71 -6.35
N PRO A 75 -0.80 -10.62 -5.40
CA PRO A 75 -1.18 -11.98 -5.72
C PRO A 75 -2.57 -12.00 -6.36
N LYS A 76 -2.78 -12.97 -7.26
CA LYS A 76 -4.09 -13.21 -7.86
C LYS A 76 -4.98 -14.02 -6.93
N GLY A 77 -6.29 -13.86 -7.06
CA GLY A 77 -7.26 -14.58 -6.23
C GLY A 77 -7.17 -16.09 -6.37
N GLU A 78 -7.12 -16.80 -5.25
CA GLU A 78 -7.18 -18.27 -5.19
C GLU A 78 -8.57 -18.80 -4.85
N ILE A 79 -9.51 -17.88 -4.64
CA ILE A 79 -10.93 -18.13 -4.42
C ILE A 79 -11.73 -17.19 -5.31
N SER A 80 -12.69 -17.74 -6.06
CA SER A 80 -13.63 -16.92 -6.82
C SER A 80 -14.56 -16.13 -5.88
N ASN A 81 -14.75 -14.85 -6.18
CA ASN A 81 -15.57 -13.92 -5.40
C ASN A 81 -16.72 -13.35 -6.26
N PRO A 82 -17.78 -14.14 -6.53
CA PRO A 82 -18.85 -13.74 -7.45
C PRO A 82 -19.67 -12.53 -7.00
N ASN A 83 -19.56 -12.13 -5.73
CA ASN A 83 -20.26 -10.97 -5.16
C ASN A 83 -19.41 -9.69 -5.18
N CYS A 84 -18.18 -9.75 -5.70
CA CYS A 84 -17.32 -8.58 -5.81
C CYS A 84 -17.78 -7.68 -6.96
N PRO A 85 -17.98 -6.37 -6.73
CA PRO A 85 -18.41 -5.44 -7.77
C PRO A 85 -17.36 -5.24 -8.87
N TRP A 86 -16.11 -5.64 -8.61
CA TRP A 86 -14.96 -5.47 -9.50
C TRP A 86 -14.56 -6.75 -10.26
N GLY A 87 -15.41 -7.78 -10.26
CA GLY A 87 -15.15 -9.06 -10.92
C GLY A 87 -14.71 -10.15 -9.94
N GLY A 88 -13.69 -10.94 -10.29
CA GLY A 88 -13.19 -12.01 -9.41
C GLY A 88 -13.86 -13.37 -9.58
N VAL A 89 -14.53 -13.63 -10.71
CA VAL A 89 -15.03 -14.97 -11.05
C VAL A 89 -14.00 -15.68 -11.92
N TYR A 90 -13.47 -16.79 -11.42
CA TYR A 90 -12.45 -17.59 -12.08
C TYR A 90 -12.89 -19.05 -12.21
N SER A 91 -12.48 -19.69 -13.30
CA SER A 91 -12.54 -21.14 -13.48
C SER A 91 -11.55 -21.88 -12.59
N GLU A 92 -11.75 -23.17 -12.36
CA GLU A 92 -10.81 -23.99 -11.58
C GLU A 92 -9.40 -24.00 -12.18
N GLU A 93 -9.29 -23.99 -13.52
CA GLU A 93 -8.00 -23.92 -14.23
C GLU A 93 -7.30 -22.57 -13.98
N GLU A 94 -8.04 -21.46 -13.99
CA GLU A 94 -7.50 -20.14 -13.63
C GLU A 94 -7.00 -20.12 -12.19
N LEU A 95 -7.77 -20.64 -11.24
CA LEU A 95 -7.38 -20.70 -9.83
C LEU A 95 -6.11 -21.54 -9.61
N LEU A 96 -5.95 -22.64 -10.34
CA LEU A 96 -4.73 -23.46 -10.27
C LEU A 96 -3.51 -22.71 -10.85
N ARG A 97 -3.69 -21.96 -11.93
CA ARG A 97 -2.64 -21.09 -12.47
C ARG A 97 -2.30 -19.95 -11.52
N HIS A 98 -3.29 -19.37 -10.84
CA HIS A 98 -3.08 -18.31 -9.84
C HIS A 98 -2.21 -18.81 -8.69
N LYS A 99 -2.51 -19.98 -8.12
CA LYS A 99 -1.70 -20.63 -7.08
C LYS A 99 -0.23 -20.73 -7.49
N THR A 100 0.01 -21.27 -8.68
CA THR A 100 1.39 -21.44 -9.21
C THR A 100 2.08 -20.08 -9.41
N SER A 101 1.37 -19.10 -9.96
CA SER A 101 1.87 -17.75 -10.16
C SER A 101 2.17 -17.04 -8.84
N ASN A 102 1.33 -17.19 -7.82
CA ASN A 102 1.51 -16.56 -6.51
C ASN A 102 2.75 -17.08 -5.80
N ILE A 103 2.99 -18.40 -5.82
CA ILE A 103 4.23 -18.97 -5.28
C ILE A 103 5.45 -18.45 -6.05
N THR A 104 5.34 -18.30 -7.37
CA THR A 104 6.41 -17.70 -8.19
C THR A 104 6.68 -16.25 -7.80
N GLN A 105 5.63 -15.46 -7.51
CA GLN A 105 5.78 -14.09 -7.02
C GLN A 105 6.50 -14.04 -5.66
N LEU A 106 6.20 -14.99 -4.74
CA LEU A 106 6.91 -15.10 -3.45
C LEU A 106 8.39 -15.42 -3.64
N ASP A 107 8.75 -16.29 -4.59
CA ASP A 107 10.14 -16.55 -4.94
C ASP A 107 10.84 -15.31 -5.47
N GLN A 108 10.20 -14.60 -6.40
CA GLN A 108 10.76 -13.41 -7.03
C GLN A 108 10.94 -12.25 -6.04
N VAL A 109 9.94 -11.98 -5.18
CA VAL A 109 10.06 -10.91 -4.18
C VAL A 109 11.15 -11.25 -3.16
N ALA A 110 11.31 -12.51 -2.75
CA ALA A 110 12.39 -12.91 -1.86
C ALA A 110 13.77 -12.72 -2.50
N LEU A 111 13.94 -13.11 -3.77
CA LEU A 111 15.18 -12.90 -4.52
C LEU A 111 15.53 -11.42 -4.62
N LEU A 112 14.54 -10.58 -4.95
CA LEU A 112 14.73 -9.15 -5.09
C LEU A 112 15.05 -8.48 -3.75
N ALA A 113 14.30 -8.83 -2.70
CA ALA A 113 14.49 -8.32 -1.35
C ALA A 113 15.86 -8.68 -0.78
N ASN A 114 16.32 -9.93 -0.97
CA ASN A 114 17.64 -10.37 -0.52
C ASN A 114 18.78 -9.71 -1.30
N ARG A 115 18.59 -9.42 -2.60
CA ARG A 115 19.58 -8.70 -3.41
C ARG A 115 19.80 -7.27 -2.91
N TYR A 116 18.73 -6.60 -2.49
CA TYR A 116 18.74 -5.21 -2.04
C TYR A 116 18.55 -5.08 -0.52
N LYS A 117 19.07 -6.04 0.26
CA LYS A 117 18.85 -6.16 1.72
C LYS A 117 19.25 -4.91 2.52
N ASP A 118 20.16 -4.09 2.00
CA ASP A 118 20.59 -2.86 2.68
C ASP A 118 19.52 -1.75 2.64
N ILE A 119 18.67 -1.75 1.61
CA ILE A 119 17.61 -0.75 1.42
C ILE A 119 16.20 -1.32 1.59
N VAL A 120 16.00 -2.63 1.43
CA VAL A 120 14.70 -3.27 1.66
C VAL A 120 14.50 -3.50 3.15
N LEU A 121 13.45 -2.91 3.71
CA LEU A 121 13.17 -2.92 5.14
C LEU A 121 12.18 -4.01 5.58
N ALA A 122 11.26 -4.40 4.69
CA ALA A 122 10.25 -5.44 4.91
C ALA A 122 9.64 -5.90 3.58
N VAL A 123 8.95 -7.04 3.62
CA VAL A 123 8.25 -7.63 2.47
C VAL A 123 6.80 -7.97 2.82
N SER A 124 5.84 -7.56 1.99
CA SER A 124 4.43 -7.95 2.11
C SER A 124 4.10 -9.13 1.21
N ILE A 125 3.35 -10.11 1.73
CA ILE A 125 2.85 -11.27 0.96
C ILE A 125 1.58 -10.99 0.14
N GLY A 126 1.03 -9.79 0.23
CA GLY A 126 -0.21 -9.43 -0.47
C GLY A 126 -0.77 -8.08 -0.04
N ASN A 127 -1.88 -7.72 -0.69
CA ASN A 127 -2.61 -6.48 -0.49
C ASN A 127 -4.12 -6.78 -0.56
N GLU A 128 -4.81 -6.61 0.57
CA GLU A 128 -6.29 -6.64 0.68
C GLU A 128 -6.99 -7.91 0.16
N ASN A 129 -6.26 -9.01 0.12
CA ASN A 129 -6.75 -10.25 -0.47
C ASN A 129 -7.79 -10.98 0.38
N THR A 130 -8.10 -10.56 1.61
CA THR A 130 -9.17 -11.17 2.43
C THR A 130 -10.46 -10.36 2.45
N ALA A 131 -10.42 -9.14 1.93
CA ALA A 131 -11.58 -8.26 1.89
C ALA A 131 -12.67 -8.83 0.98
N HIS A 132 -13.92 -8.72 1.43
CA HIS A 132 -15.09 -9.26 0.70
C HIS A 132 -15.33 -8.54 -0.64
N TRP A 133 -14.84 -7.32 -0.78
CA TRP A 133 -14.97 -6.49 -1.98
C TRP A 133 -13.78 -6.61 -2.92
N HIS A 134 -12.73 -7.38 -2.60
CA HIS A 134 -11.55 -7.51 -3.46
C HIS A 134 -11.72 -8.64 -4.50
N PRO A 135 -11.35 -8.44 -5.78
CA PRO A 135 -11.46 -9.48 -6.80
C PRO A 135 -10.43 -10.60 -6.62
N ASN A 136 -9.22 -10.27 -6.14
CA ASN A 136 -8.16 -11.25 -5.88
C ASN A 136 -8.31 -11.86 -4.47
N LYS A 137 -9.42 -12.57 -4.23
CA LYS A 137 -9.73 -13.12 -2.91
C LYS A 137 -8.87 -14.36 -2.58
N MET A 138 -8.39 -14.42 -1.35
CA MET A 138 -7.70 -15.56 -0.74
C MET A 138 -8.27 -15.82 0.66
N SER A 139 -8.09 -17.05 1.17
CA SER A 139 -8.43 -17.33 2.57
C SER A 139 -7.26 -16.98 3.50
N PRO A 140 -7.53 -16.73 4.80
CA PRO A 140 -6.48 -16.55 5.79
C PRO A 140 -5.49 -17.73 5.85
N GLU A 141 -5.96 -18.96 5.63
CA GLU A 141 -5.09 -20.15 5.62
C GLU A 141 -4.09 -20.13 4.47
N THR A 142 -4.52 -19.73 3.26
CA THR A 142 -3.59 -19.54 2.12
C THR A 142 -2.53 -18.49 2.47
N LEU A 143 -2.91 -17.38 3.09
CA LEU A 143 -1.97 -16.33 3.49
C LEU A 143 -1.00 -16.80 4.57
N VAL A 144 -1.44 -17.64 5.52
CA VAL A 144 -0.56 -18.30 6.49
C VAL A 144 0.51 -19.14 5.79
N GLU A 145 0.13 -19.91 4.76
CA GLU A 145 1.08 -20.70 3.98
C GLU A 145 2.03 -19.80 3.16
N HIS A 146 1.53 -18.74 2.53
CA HIS A 146 2.37 -17.76 1.84
C HIS A 146 3.38 -17.09 2.78
N ALA A 147 2.96 -16.72 4.00
CA ALA A 147 3.84 -16.18 5.03
C ALA A 147 4.96 -17.17 5.41
N LYS A 148 4.63 -18.45 5.63
CA LYS A 148 5.61 -19.49 5.93
C LYS A 148 6.61 -19.70 4.79
N ILE A 149 6.11 -19.74 3.55
CA ILE A 149 6.95 -19.87 2.36
C ILE A 149 7.92 -18.70 2.27
N LEU A 150 7.45 -17.45 2.42
CA LEU A 150 8.32 -16.29 2.34
C LEU A 150 9.36 -16.25 3.47
N LYS A 151 8.99 -16.57 4.72
CA LYS A 151 9.95 -16.67 5.85
C LYS A 151 11.04 -17.71 5.63
N SER A 152 10.77 -18.77 4.86
CA SER A 152 11.80 -19.76 4.52
C SER A 152 12.83 -19.25 3.50
N LYS A 153 12.59 -18.09 2.87
CA LYS A 153 13.37 -17.56 1.75
C LYS A 153 14.08 -16.24 2.05
N THR A 154 13.72 -15.54 3.12
CA THR A 154 14.35 -14.29 3.53
C THR A 154 14.32 -14.11 5.05
N ASP A 155 15.34 -13.46 5.60
CA ASP A 155 15.40 -13.04 7.00
C ASP A 155 14.82 -11.63 7.22
N LEU A 156 14.35 -10.97 6.16
CA LEU A 156 13.72 -9.66 6.27
C LEU A 156 12.34 -9.79 6.95
N PRO A 157 11.90 -8.77 7.71
CA PRO A 157 10.57 -8.76 8.30
C PRO A 157 9.48 -8.93 7.23
N ILE A 158 8.51 -9.79 7.50
CA ILE A 158 7.37 -10.03 6.63
C ILE A 158 6.05 -9.56 7.23
N THR A 159 5.12 -9.18 6.37
CA THR A 159 3.75 -8.79 6.75
C THR A 159 2.73 -9.13 5.66
N PHE A 160 1.48 -8.78 5.91
CA PHE A 160 0.38 -8.76 4.96
C PHE A 160 -0.37 -7.43 5.10
N CYS A 161 -0.55 -6.70 4.00
CA CYS A 161 -1.17 -5.38 4.01
C CYS A 161 -2.68 -5.52 3.80
N GLU A 162 -3.49 -5.07 4.76
CA GLU A 162 -4.93 -5.36 4.77
C GLU A 162 -5.71 -4.34 5.61
N GLY A 163 -7.01 -4.21 5.38
CA GLY A 163 -7.90 -3.38 6.19
C GLY A 163 -7.83 -3.70 7.69
N ALA A 164 -7.92 -2.67 8.52
CA ALA A 164 -7.88 -2.84 9.98
C ALA A 164 -8.99 -3.78 10.49
N TYR A 165 -10.18 -3.71 9.89
CA TYR A 165 -11.31 -4.59 10.21
C TYR A 165 -11.00 -6.05 9.86
N GLU A 166 -10.53 -6.32 8.64
CA GLU A 166 -10.15 -7.64 8.15
C GLU A 166 -9.06 -8.26 9.03
N TRP A 167 -8.04 -7.49 9.43
CA TRP A 167 -7.03 -7.93 10.38
C TRP A 167 -7.65 -8.43 11.69
N ARG A 168 -8.52 -7.65 12.33
CA ARG A 168 -9.13 -8.03 13.61
C ARG A 168 -10.08 -9.23 13.50
N ASN A 169 -10.76 -9.40 12.37
CA ASN A 169 -11.77 -10.44 12.20
C ASN A 169 -11.23 -11.74 11.59
N GLN A 170 -10.14 -11.69 10.82
CA GLN A 170 -9.66 -12.81 10.03
C GLN A 170 -8.15 -13.08 10.21
N GLY A 171 -7.40 -12.16 10.82
CA GLY A 171 -5.93 -12.18 10.83
C GLY A 171 -5.27 -12.92 12.00
N VAL A 172 -6.01 -13.51 12.94
CA VAL A 172 -5.44 -14.07 14.20
C VAL A 172 -4.37 -15.13 13.96
N GLU A 173 -4.59 -16.09 13.05
CA GLU A 173 -3.60 -17.13 12.76
C GLU A 173 -2.41 -16.58 11.98
N LEU A 174 -2.65 -15.65 11.04
CA LEU A 174 -1.60 -15.00 10.27
C LEU A 174 -0.68 -14.15 11.15
N ALA A 175 -1.25 -13.43 12.12
CA ALA A 175 -0.53 -12.60 13.09
C ALA A 175 0.54 -13.38 13.85
N LYS A 176 0.34 -14.69 14.10
CA LYS A 176 1.33 -15.55 14.76
C LYS A 176 2.60 -15.73 13.93
N ILE A 177 2.50 -15.64 12.61
CA ILE A 177 3.58 -15.93 11.66
C ILE A 177 4.31 -14.65 11.22
N VAL A 178 3.56 -13.60 10.87
CA VAL A 178 4.12 -12.33 10.39
C VAL A 178 4.84 -11.56 11.51
N ASP A 179 5.75 -10.67 11.13
CA ASP A 179 6.60 -9.96 12.10
C ASP A 179 5.94 -8.68 12.65
N PHE A 180 4.97 -8.13 11.93
CA PHE A 180 4.15 -6.98 12.36
C PHE A 180 2.80 -6.94 11.63
N ILE A 181 1.85 -6.21 12.20
CA ILE A 181 0.51 -5.98 11.63
C ILE A 181 0.53 -4.69 10.81
N SER A 182 -0.07 -4.76 9.62
CA SER A 182 0.02 -3.73 8.61
C SER A 182 -1.38 -3.36 8.14
N ILE A 183 -1.92 -2.27 8.69
CA ILE A 183 -3.32 -1.89 8.50
C ILE A 183 -3.52 -0.82 7.43
N HIS A 184 -4.64 -0.91 6.73
CA HIS A 184 -5.19 0.16 5.91
C HIS A 184 -6.40 0.78 6.60
N VAL A 185 -6.51 2.11 6.54
CA VAL A 185 -7.68 2.83 7.04
C VAL A 185 -8.03 3.98 6.11
N TYR A 186 -9.26 3.93 5.57
CA TYR A 186 -9.82 4.94 4.68
C TYR A 186 -11.23 5.34 5.15
N PRO A 187 -11.36 6.36 6.01
CA PRO A 187 -12.66 6.81 6.53
C PRO A 187 -13.64 7.18 5.42
N LEU A 188 -13.14 7.81 4.35
CA LEU A 188 -13.98 8.26 3.24
C LEU A 188 -14.60 7.10 2.44
N TRP A 189 -13.87 5.99 2.25
CA TRP A 189 -14.44 4.76 1.66
C TRP A 189 -15.56 4.16 2.52
N GLN A 190 -15.51 4.40 3.83
CA GLN A 190 -16.53 3.99 4.80
C GLN A 190 -17.67 5.01 4.94
N ARG A 191 -17.65 6.09 4.14
CA ARG A 191 -18.59 7.24 4.21
C ARG A 191 -18.65 7.89 5.60
N VAL A 192 -17.53 7.85 6.34
CA VAL A 192 -17.41 8.56 7.61
C VAL A 192 -17.16 10.05 7.32
N PRO A 193 -17.94 10.97 7.94
CA PRO A 193 -17.76 12.40 7.76
C PRO A 193 -16.34 12.86 8.12
N TYR A 194 -15.85 13.88 7.42
CA TYR A 194 -14.51 14.45 7.60
C TYR A 194 -14.23 14.82 9.07
N SER A 195 -15.23 15.34 9.77
CA SER A 195 -15.14 15.72 11.19
C SER A 195 -14.82 14.56 12.13
N GLU A 196 -15.13 13.33 11.74
CA GLU A 196 -14.94 12.11 12.54
C GLU A 196 -13.77 11.25 12.05
N ALA A 197 -13.23 11.56 10.87
CA ALA A 197 -12.24 10.74 10.17
C ALA A 197 -10.94 10.50 10.97
N VAL A 198 -10.43 11.53 11.64
CA VAL A 198 -9.21 11.43 12.46
C VAL A 198 -9.45 10.52 13.66
N GLU A 199 -10.57 10.70 14.36
CA GLU A 199 -10.93 9.87 15.51
C GLU A 199 -11.12 8.40 15.11
N LEU A 200 -11.85 8.14 14.02
CA LEU A 200 -12.00 6.79 13.48
C LEU A 200 -10.64 6.15 13.23
N THR A 201 -9.73 6.86 12.57
CA THR A 201 -8.43 6.30 12.16
C THR A 201 -7.56 5.94 13.36
N ILE A 202 -7.55 6.79 14.39
CA ILE A 202 -6.85 6.55 15.64
C ILE A 202 -7.49 5.37 16.40
N ASN A 203 -8.82 5.29 16.44
CA ASN A 203 -9.53 4.19 17.09
C ASN A 203 -9.25 2.84 16.40
N GLN A 204 -9.23 2.80 15.07
CA GLN A 204 -8.87 1.59 14.31
C GLN A 204 -7.47 1.07 14.65
N TYR A 205 -6.51 1.98 14.90
CA TYR A 205 -5.19 1.60 15.40
C TYR A 205 -5.25 1.00 16.81
N HIS A 206 -5.94 1.67 17.75
CA HIS A 206 -6.02 1.22 19.12
C HIS A 206 -6.72 -0.14 19.25
N GLU A 207 -7.85 -0.33 18.57
CA GLU A 207 -8.56 -1.61 18.52
C GLU A 207 -7.68 -2.73 17.93
N THR A 208 -6.92 -2.41 16.88
CA THR A 208 -6.00 -3.40 16.28
C THR A 208 -4.86 -3.72 17.23
N LYS A 209 -4.32 -2.71 17.93
CA LYS A 209 -3.26 -2.91 18.91
C LYS A 209 -3.74 -3.72 20.12
N GLU A 210 -4.99 -3.55 20.54
CA GLU A 210 -5.62 -4.35 21.58
C GLU A 210 -5.83 -5.80 21.15
N ALA A 211 -6.24 -6.03 19.90
CA ALA A 211 -6.38 -7.38 19.33
C ALA A 211 -5.03 -8.11 19.17
N PHE A 212 -3.94 -7.36 18.95
CA PHE A 212 -2.59 -7.90 18.72
C PHE A 212 -1.53 -7.23 19.63
N PRO A 213 -1.60 -7.42 20.96
CA PRO A 213 -0.79 -6.65 21.91
C PRO A 213 0.72 -6.86 21.75
N ASP A 214 1.12 -8.07 21.33
CA ASP A 214 2.52 -8.46 21.19
C ASP A 214 3.13 -8.12 19.82
N LYS A 215 2.34 -7.57 18.89
CA LYS A 215 2.80 -7.22 17.55
C LYS A 215 2.92 -5.70 17.38
N PRO A 216 3.99 -5.20 16.73
CA PRO A 216 3.97 -3.85 16.19
C PRO A 216 2.81 -3.70 15.22
N VAL A 217 2.16 -2.53 15.24
CA VAL A 217 1.10 -2.18 14.29
C VAL A 217 1.54 -0.91 13.57
N ILE A 218 1.51 -0.93 12.24
CA ILE A 218 1.80 0.25 11.39
C ILE A 218 0.66 0.44 10.39
N PHE A 219 0.54 1.65 9.84
CA PHE A 219 -0.36 1.90 8.73
C PHE A 219 0.42 1.77 7.43
N THR A 220 0.11 0.79 6.59
CA THR A 220 0.67 0.73 5.24
C THR A 220 -0.12 1.47 4.21
N GLU A 221 -1.33 1.90 4.56
CA GLU A 221 -2.08 2.91 3.83
C GLU A 221 -2.97 3.71 4.76
N PHE A 222 -2.97 5.00 4.53
CA PHE A 222 -4.01 5.92 4.96
C PHE A 222 -3.94 7.14 4.05
N GLY A 223 -5.07 7.80 3.82
CA GLY A 223 -5.07 8.99 2.97
C GLY A 223 -6.44 9.63 2.88
N TRP A 224 -6.50 10.68 2.07
CA TRP A 224 -7.73 11.37 1.72
C TRP A 224 -7.66 11.83 0.27
N THR A 225 -8.63 11.45 -0.56
CA THR A 225 -8.64 11.80 -1.98
C THR A 225 -9.14 13.23 -2.21
N THR A 226 -8.62 13.88 -3.25
CA THR A 226 -8.98 15.28 -3.57
C THR A 226 -10.13 15.41 -4.56
N SER A 227 -10.61 14.29 -5.12
CA SER A 227 -11.78 14.23 -6.02
C SER A 227 -12.36 12.82 -5.95
N ALA A 228 -13.67 12.66 -6.08
CA ALA A 228 -14.30 11.35 -6.21
C ALA A 228 -15.58 11.40 -7.06
N THR A 229 -16.15 10.21 -7.29
CA THR A 229 -17.50 10.01 -7.82
C THR A 229 -18.43 9.53 -6.68
N GLU A 230 -19.70 9.26 -7.01
CA GLU A 230 -20.80 8.96 -6.08
C GLU A 230 -20.61 7.75 -5.13
N ASN A 231 -19.57 6.95 -5.36
CA ASN A 231 -19.14 5.88 -4.45
C ASN A 231 -18.64 6.43 -3.10
N MET A 232 -18.28 7.72 -3.03
CA MET A 232 -17.91 8.45 -1.82
C MET A 232 -18.77 9.72 -1.64
N ASP A 233 -18.60 10.41 -0.52
CA ASP A 233 -19.13 11.77 -0.38
C ASP A 233 -18.25 12.77 -1.14
N ILE A 234 -18.67 13.12 -2.35
CA ILE A 234 -17.97 14.07 -3.23
C ILE A 234 -17.81 15.46 -2.59
N THR A 235 -18.70 15.84 -1.67
CA THR A 235 -18.63 17.15 -1.00
C THR A 235 -17.47 17.23 -0.01
N GLU A 236 -16.95 16.08 0.40
CA GLU A 236 -15.79 15.95 1.26
C GLU A 236 -14.51 15.57 0.52
N THR A 237 -14.50 15.64 -0.81
CA THR A 237 -13.29 15.40 -1.61
C THR A 237 -12.73 16.72 -2.14
N ASN A 238 -11.71 17.24 -1.47
CA ASN A 238 -11.00 18.44 -1.90
C ASN A 238 -9.60 18.51 -1.26
N VAL A 239 -8.76 19.40 -1.77
CA VAL A 239 -7.38 19.59 -1.33
C VAL A 239 -7.23 20.11 0.10
N ASP A 240 -8.20 20.88 0.61
CA ASP A 240 -8.16 21.45 1.96
C ASP A 240 -8.45 20.37 3.01
N TYR A 241 -9.40 19.47 2.74
CA TYR A 241 -9.66 18.31 3.58
C TYR A 241 -8.53 17.28 3.52
N GLN A 242 -7.94 17.04 2.35
CA GLN A 242 -6.73 16.21 2.29
C GLN A 242 -5.63 16.78 3.18
N LYS A 243 -5.37 18.09 3.07
CA LYS A 243 -4.38 18.76 3.91
C LYS A 243 -4.70 18.65 5.40
N GLY A 244 -5.91 19.00 5.81
CA GLY A 244 -6.29 19.01 7.23
C GLY A 244 -6.31 17.61 7.87
N TYR A 245 -6.67 16.58 7.10
CA TYR A 245 -6.58 15.19 7.54
C TYR A 245 -5.12 14.74 7.71
N LEU A 246 -4.27 14.99 6.70
CA LEU A 246 -2.85 14.62 6.75
C LEU A 246 -2.08 15.37 7.84
N ASP A 247 -2.34 16.66 8.05
CA ASP A 247 -1.71 17.44 9.13
C ASP A 247 -1.97 16.81 10.51
N GLN A 248 -3.22 16.44 10.78
CA GLN A 248 -3.61 15.83 12.06
C GLN A 248 -3.04 14.41 12.22
N MET A 249 -3.15 13.59 11.19
CA MET A 249 -2.67 12.20 11.24
C MET A 249 -1.14 12.12 11.32
N ILE A 250 -0.41 12.97 10.59
CA ILE A 250 1.07 13.01 10.66
C ILE A 250 1.54 13.57 12.00
N ALA A 251 0.85 14.57 12.57
CA ALA A 251 1.13 15.03 13.93
C ALA A 251 0.92 13.93 14.98
N TRP A 252 -0.18 13.17 14.87
CA TRP A 252 -0.45 12.02 15.72
C TRP A 252 0.59 10.91 15.54
N SER A 253 0.93 10.57 14.30
CA SER A 253 1.97 9.60 13.92
C SER A 253 3.31 9.91 14.58
N ARG A 254 3.76 11.17 14.48
CA ARG A 254 5.01 11.64 15.08
C ARG A 254 5.00 11.57 16.60
N LYS A 255 3.88 11.98 17.22
CA LYS A 255 3.73 11.97 18.69
C LYS A 255 3.77 10.55 19.27
N ASN A 256 3.21 9.58 18.55
CA ASN A 256 3.07 8.20 19.01
C ASN A 256 4.12 7.24 18.43
N GLU A 257 5.04 7.75 17.61
CA GLU A 257 6.07 6.97 16.91
C GLU A 257 5.49 5.78 16.11
N VAL A 258 4.33 6.00 15.48
CA VAL A 258 3.67 5.00 14.63
C VAL A 258 3.96 5.32 13.18
N THR A 259 4.68 4.44 12.47
CA THR A 259 4.90 4.64 11.03
C THR A 259 3.58 4.55 10.28
N MET A 260 3.35 5.53 9.40
CA MET A 260 2.20 5.59 8.53
C MET A 260 2.62 5.94 7.11
N PHE A 261 2.30 5.08 6.14
CA PHE A 261 2.54 5.31 4.73
C PHE A 261 1.36 6.08 4.14
N ILE A 262 1.60 7.34 3.76
CA ILE A 262 0.59 8.17 3.08
C ILE A 262 0.25 7.52 1.74
N PHE A 263 -1.03 7.29 1.47
CA PHE A 263 -1.53 6.94 0.15
C PHE A 263 -2.07 8.19 -0.54
N GLU A 264 -1.37 8.79 -1.51
CA GLU A 264 -0.10 8.32 -2.10
C GLU A 264 0.82 9.45 -2.60
N ALA A 265 1.99 9.09 -3.16
CA ALA A 265 2.95 10.06 -3.67
C ALA A 265 2.38 10.94 -4.80
N PHE A 266 1.88 10.34 -5.88
CA PHE A 266 1.47 11.04 -7.09
C PHE A 266 0.04 10.65 -7.47
N ASP A 267 -0.71 11.57 -8.06
CA ASP A 267 -1.95 11.22 -8.74
C ASP A 267 -1.65 10.27 -9.91
N GLU A 268 -2.39 9.17 -10.00
CA GLU A 268 -2.15 8.07 -10.94
C GLU A 268 -3.33 7.89 -11.91
N PRO A 269 -3.30 8.52 -13.11
CA PRO A 269 -4.44 8.51 -14.04
C PRO A 269 -4.79 7.14 -14.61
N TRP A 270 -3.92 6.14 -14.48
CA TRP A 270 -4.16 4.78 -14.96
C TRP A 270 -5.12 3.99 -14.05
N LYS A 271 -5.30 4.39 -12.78
CA LYS A 271 -6.14 3.66 -11.82
C LYS A 271 -7.62 3.87 -12.06
N GLY A 272 -8.44 2.92 -11.66
CA GLY A 272 -9.90 2.97 -11.82
C GLY A 272 -10.33 2.86 -13.29
N GLY A 273 -11.52 3.38 -13.57
CA GLY A 273 -12.15 3.41 -14.88
C GLY A 273 -11.76 4.61 -15.73
N THR A 274 -12.64 4.92 -16.69
CA THR A 274 -12.44 5.98 -17.70
C THR A 274 -12.82 7.36 -17.19
N ASN A 275 -13.53 7.46 -16.07
CA ASN A 275 -13.96 8.76 -15.56
C ASN A 275 -12.77 9.47 -14.88
N PRO A 276 -12.39 10.68 -15.35
CA PRO A 276 -11.23 11.39 -14.81
C PRO A 276 -11.42 11.86 -13.37
N LEU A 277 -12.63 11.84 -12.80
CA LEU A 277 -12.92 12.28 -11.43
C LEU A 277 -12.94 11.15 -10.39
N GLU A 278 -12.71 9.89 -10.80
CA GLU A 278 -12.69 8.75 -9.88
C GLU A 278 -11.62 8.89 -8.81
N ALA A 279 -11.98 8.54 -7.56
CA ALA A 279 -11.14 8.71 -6.38
C ALA A 279 -9.73 8.16 -6.53
N GLU A 280 -9.63 6.99 -7.16
CA GLU A 280 -8.39 6.27 -7.42
C GLU A 280 -7.32 7.09 -8.17
N LYS A 281 -7.73 8.12 -8.91
CA LYS A 281 -6.80 8.97 -9.67
C LYS A 281 -6.30 10.19 -8.88
N HIS A 282 -6.79 10.44 -7.66
CA HIS A 282 -6.68 11.73 -6.95
C HIS A 282 -6.17 11.64 -5.49
N TRP A 283 -5.53 10.53 -5.12
CA TRP A 283 -4.95 10.33 -3.78
C TRP A 283 -3.60 11.02 -3.57
N GLY A 284 -2.92 11.41 -4.64
CA GLY A 284 -1.57 11.95 -4.60
C GLY A 284 -1.43 13.19 -3.72
N ILE A 285 -0.32 13.32 -3.00
CA ILE A 285 0.10 14.59 -2.40
C ILE A 285 0.79 15.49 -3.43
N TYR A 286 1.23 14.92 -4.55
CA TYR A 286 1.62 15.60 -5.79
C TYR A 286 0.61 15.27 -6.90
N ASP A 287 0.43 16.17 -7.86
CA ASP A 287 -0.31 15.85 -9.07
C ASP A 287 0.52 14.98 -10.05
N VAL A 288 -0.10 14.55 -11.15
CA VAL A 288 0.55 13.72 -12.18
C VAL A 288 1.80 14.39 -12.79
N ASN A 289 1.92 15.72 -12.73
CA ASN A 289 3.06 16.49 -13.22
C ASN A 289 4.09 16.78 -12.13
N ARG A 290 4.02 16.08 -10.98
CA ARG A 290 4.95 16.22 -9.84
C ARG A 290 4.86 17.60 -9.18
N LYS A 291 3.76 18.34 -9.41
CA LYS A 291 3.52 19.60 -8.70
C LYS A 291 2.86 19.30 -7.37
N GLY A 292 3.41 19.86 -6.30
CA GLY A 292 2.89 19.67 -4.95
C GLY A 292 1.46 20.17 -4.81
N LYS A 293 0.61 19.38 -4.17
CA LYS A 293 -0.69 19.82 -3.64
C LYS A 293 -0.50 20.58 -2.32
N PRO A 294 -1.55 21.23 -1.76
CA PRO A 294 -1.40 22.12 -0.61
C PRO A 294 -0.69 21.53 0.61
N TRP A 295 -0.85 20.24 0.90
CA TRP A 295 -0.19 19.61 2.04
C TRP A 295 1.33 19.58 1.88
N ILE A 296 1.84 18.97 0.80
CA ILE A 296 3.29 18.80 0.60
C ILE A 296 3.99 20.12 0.25
N SER A 297 3.28 21.07 -0.35
CA SER A 297 3.83 22.40 -0.69
C SER A 297 4.16 23.26 0.54
N GLN A 298 3.77 22.82 1.73
CA GLN A 298 3.95 23.53 3.00
C GLN A 298 4.83 22.77 4.01
N GLN A 299 5.47 21.66 3.61
CA GLN A 299 6.32 20.83 4.49
C GLN A 299 7.78 21.29 4.49
#